data_AF-A0A971LHK3-F1
#
_entry.id   AF-A0A971LHK3-F1
#
_cell.length_a   1.000
_cell.length_b   1.000
_cell.length_c   1.000
_cell.angle_alpha   90.00
_cell.angle_beta   90.00
_cell.angle_gamma   90.00
#
_symmetry.space_group_name_H-M   'P 1'
#
loop_
_entity.id
_entity.type
_entity.pdbx_description
1 polymer ?
#
loop_
_entity_poly.entity_id
_entity_poly.type
_entity_poly.pdbx_seq_one_letter_code
_entity_poly.pdbx_strand_id
1 'polypeptide(L)'
;MTTRKKHFIMTGLVIASIVTAFMLPSCSSNKTEAPTVTNESTTTEAAAPVSEQDAIMNAFEALNEEDYTPATYRLAEAAADELSALIDSASTDTATLDQAADDLQQAIAALRIGNASQSLAQTYEDYFLLGTIFGDKSNFDTNNDRGALTRAHFNSLTAENCMKPDQLSSGGAGTEGAFMIGESKSHTADDLASLAQENGYTVHGHVLVWHSQSPAWVNGGLAGETTREQAKTNMELYIKTVVEHFDTNYPGVVTSWDVVNEALVDGVNTVSASADWRNFLRESDQSAWYKAYSNGMAEGEDPSDYIYDAFVLARKYTDAKLFYNDFNMYQDGKSKLAAKMATELNEKYKSEYPDDPRKLIEGIGMQSHNYIMDTPALSVENGIKNIIAADVDVVISELDLFCWFPWNAEPTAYMDLKDRGEEDIIGSQGSSTEKNYWITKGITNGTEIEIVQAERYAEYFKVYMDYAEHIDRVTFWGLNDQQNWRSGHNPMLWNSDWTPKDAFFAVSDP
;
A
#
# COMPACT_ATOMS: atom_id res chain seq x y z
N MET A 1 -10.10 12.90 23.01
CA MET A 1 -9.48 14.18 22.59
C MET A 1 -8.29 14.50 23.48
N THR A 2 -7.16 13.87 23.17
CA THR A 2 -5.83 14.19 23.71
C THR A 2 -4.87 13.69 22.64
N THR A 3 -4.42 14.62 21.78
CA THR A 3 -3.46 14.39 20.71
C THR A 3 -2.13 13.91 21.31
N ARG A 4 -1.75 12.66 21.03
CA ARG A 4 -0.41 12.14 21.33
C ARG A 4 0.54 12.60 20.23
N LYS A 5 1.23 13.73 20.43
CA LYS A 5 2.43 14.06 19.64
C LYS A 5 3.59 13.20 20.12
N LYS A 6 4.00 12.21 19.33
CA LYS A 6 5.25 11.45 19.53
C LYS A 6 6.42 12.46 19.45
N HIS A 7 7.13 12.67 20.55
CA HIS A 7 8.35 13.51 20.57
C HIS A 7 9.56 12.59 20.39
N PHE A 8 10.27 12.73 19.27
CA PHE A 8 11.65 12.26 19.14
C PHE A 8 12.62 13.42 19.30
N ILE A 9 13.73 13.16 19.98
CA ILE A 9 14.75 14.12 20.39
C ILE A 9 15.62 14.47 19.16
N MET A 10 15.51 15.71 18.67
CA MET A 10 16.43 16.24 17.66
C MET A 10 17.62 16.97 18.32
N THR A 11 18.82 16.52 17.97
CA THR A 11 20.09 17.19 18.31
C THR A 11 20.29 18.37 17.37
N GLY A 12 20.48 19.57 17.92
CA GLY A 12 20.42 20.83 17.17
C GLY A 12 21.61 21.11 16.24
N LEU A 13 21.30 21.72 15.10
CA LEU A 13 22.25 22.46 14.26
C LEU A 13 21.67 23.86 13.97
N VAL A 14 22.47 24.89 14.25
CA VAL A 14 22.10 26.30 14.16
C VAL A 14 22.26 26.79 12.71
N ILE A 15 21.21 27.36 12.11
CA ILE A 15 21.28 28.12 10.86
C ILE A 15 20.80 29.55 11.12
N ALA A 16 21.65 30.52 10.76
CA ALA A 16 21.42 31.95 10.89
C ALA A 16 20.57 32.50 9.74
N SER A 17 19.54 33.27 10.07
CA SER A 17 18.65 33.96 9.13
C SER A 17 19.26 35.27 8.62
N ILE A 18 19.18 35.52 7.31
CA ILE A 18 19.32 36.87 6.72
C ILE A 18 18.05 37.14 5.89
N VAL A 19 17.25 38.10 6.36
CA VAL A 19 16.10 38.66 5.66
C VAL A 19 16.56 39.95 4.97
N THR A 20 16.37 40.07 3.66
CA THR A 20 16.52 41.35 2.95
C THR A 20 15.25 41.64 2.18
N ALA A 21 14.53 42.69 2.59
CA ALA A 21 13.33 43.21 1.92
C ALA A 21 13.72 44.16 0.79
N PHE A 22 13.11 44.01 -0.38
CA PHE A 22 13.19 44.99 -1.48
C PHE A 22 11.91 45.85 -1.52
N MET A 23 12.07 47.15 -1.31
CA MET A 23 11.06 48.18 -1.55
C MET A 23 11.18 48.72 -2.98
N LEU A 24 10.04 48.82 -3.67
CA LEU A 24 9.87 49.56 -4.93
C LEU A 24 9.82 51.08 -4.69
N PRO A 25 10.35 51.93 -5.59
CA PRO A 25 10.01 53.35 -5.62
C PRO A 25 9.00 53.71 -6.72
N SER A 26 8.05 54.54 -6.31
CA SER A 26 6.97 55.17 -7.06
C SER A 26 7.41 56.24 -8.07
N CYS A 27 6.60 56.40 -9.12
CA CYS A 27 6.64 57.44 -10.15
C CYS A 27 6.74 58.89 -9.63
N SER A 28 7.44 59.74 -10.39
CA SER A 28 7.23 61.19 -10.38
C SER A 28 7.20 61.74 -11.81
N SER A 29 6.20 62.57 -12.07
CA SER A 29 5.88 63.26 -13.32
C SER A 29 6.86 64.40 -13.64
N ASN A 30 7.18 64.59 -14.92
CA ASN A 30 7.48 65.92 -15.45
C ASN A 30 6.98 66.09 -16.89
N LYS A 31 6.22 67.17 -17.10
CA LYS A 31 5.76 67.69 -18.39
C LYS A 31 6.86 68.57 -18.99
N THR A 32 7.10 68.49 -20.29
CA THR A 32 7.29 69.67 -21.17
C THR A 32 7.36 69.26 -22.66
N GLU A 33 6.49 69.94 -23.43
CA GLU A 33 6.58 70.41 -24.82
C GLU A 33 6.78 69.45 -26.02
N ALA A 34 5.90 69.68 -27.02
CA ALA A 34 5.79 69.02 -28.30
C ALA A 34 6.57 69.74 -29.41
N PRO A 35 6.90 69.01 -30.48
CA PRO A 35 6.75 69.56 -31.83
C PRO A 35 5.92 68.64 -32.76
N THR A 36 5.34 69.30 -33.75
CA THR A 36 4.35 68.85 -34.74
C THR A 36 4.84 67.86 -35.81
N VAL A 37 4.06 66.78 -35.98
CA VAL A 37 3.54 66.15 -37.21
C VAL A 37 4.51 65.69 -38.31
N THR A 38 4.56 64.37 -38.51
CA THR A 38 4.27 63.72 -39.82
C THR A 38 3.48 62.44 -39.58
N ASN A 39 2.33 62.33 -40.24
CA ASN A 39 1.35 61.27 -40.11
C ASN A 39 1.70 60.15 -41.10
N GLU A 40 2.40 59.11 -40.64
CA GLU A 40 2.45 57.83 -41.36
C GLU A 40 1.49 56.86 -40.68
N SER A 41 0.40 56.57 -41.39
CA SER A 41 -0.58 55.55 -41.06
C SER A 41 0.09 54.18 -41.17
N THR A 42 0.70 53.72 -40.07
CA THR A 42 0.92 52.29 -39.86
C THR A 42 -0.40 51.70 -39.39
N THR A 43 -1.12 51.06 -40.32
CA THR A 43 -2.14 50.07 -39.98
C THR A 43 -1.46 48.96 -39.20
N THR A 44 -1.47 49.06 -37.87
CA THR A 44 -1.34 47.90 -37.01
C THR A 44 -2.61 47.10 -37.22
N GLU A 45 -2.50 45.96 -37.90
CA GLU A 45 -3.48 44.89 -37.74
C GLU A 45 -3.54 44.62 -36.24
N ALA A 46 -4.63 45.04 -35.60
CA ALA A 46 -4.96 44.54 -34.29
C ALA A 46 -5.15 43.03 -34.47
N ALA A 47 -4.26 42.23 -33.86
CA ALA A 47 -4.46 40.80 -33.73
C ALA A 47 -5.89 40.58 -33.23
N ALA A 48 -6.63 39.69 -33.89
CA ALA A 48 -7.97 39.32 -33.46
C ALA A 48 -7.92 38.95 -31.96
N PRO A 49 -8.96 39.29 -31.16
CA PRO A 49 -8.99 38.88 -29.77
C PRO A 49 -8.86 37.35 -29.71
N VAL A 50 -7.81 36.89 -29.02
CA VAL A 50 -7.58 35.47 -28.71
C VAL A 50 -8.82 34.98 -27.99
N SER A 51 -9.42 33.89 -28.46
CA SER A 51 -10.60 33.33 -27.80
C SER A 51 -10.22 32.84 -26.38
N GLU A 52 -11.19 32.70 -25.49
CA GLU A 52 -10.91 32.22 -24.13
C GLU A 52 -10.31 30.80 -24.16
N GLN A 53 -10.76 29.97 -25.10
CA GLN A 53 -10.26 28.64 -25.37
C GLN A 53 -8.80 28.67 -25.85
N ASP A 54 -8.48 29.53 -26.82
CA ASP A 54 -7.09 29.73 -27.29
C ASP A 54 -6.19 30.23 -26.15
N ALA A 55 -6.70 31.08 -25.25
CA ALA A 55 -5.92 31.60 -24.13
C ALA A 55 -5.56 30.50 -23.11
N ILE A 56 -6.49 29.58 -22.84
CA ILE A 56 -6.26 28.42 -21.96
C ILE A 56 -5.27 27.45 -22.63
N MET A 57 -5.43 27.18 -23.94
CA MET A 57 -4.48 26.34 -24.68
C MET A 57 -3.06 26.92 -24.65
N ASN A 58 -2.90 28.21 -24.97
CA ASN A 58 -1.61 28.89 -24.90
C ASN A 58 -1.02 28.87 -23.48
N ALA A 59 -1.86 28.87 -22.43
CA ALA A 59 -1.39 28.77 -21.06
C ALA A 59 -0.82 27.37 -20.76
N PHE A 60 -1.42 26.31 -21.30
CA PHE A 60 -0.89 24.95 -21.23
C PHE A 60 0.40 24.79 -22.04
N GLU A 61 0.43 25.23 -23.29
CA GLU A 61 1.61 25.13 -24.17
C GLU A 61 2.84 25.91 -23.64
N ALA A 62 2.62 26.91 -22.78
CA ALA A 62 3.69 27.65 -22.12
C ALA A 62 4.31 26.92 -20.91
N LEU A 63 3.73 25.81 -20.47
CA LEU A 63 4.25 24.99 -19.38
C LEU A 63 5.48 24.19 -19.86
N ASN A 64 6.37 23.90 -18.92
CA ASN A 64 7.46 22.96 -19.13
C ASN A 64 7.13 21.67 -18.39
N GLU A 65 7.00 20.55 -19.12
CA GLU A 65 6.69 19.23 -18.55
C GLU A 65 7.60 18.86 -17.38
N GLU A 66 8.90 19.15 -17.49
CA GLU A 66 9.89 18.83 -16.45
C GLU A 66 9.65 19.55 -15.11
N ASP A 67 8.86 20.63 -15.11
CA ASP A 67 8.54 21.38 -13.89
C ASP A 67 7.41 20.74 -13.07
N TYR A 68 6.70 19.74 -13.62
CA TYR A 68 5.48 19.17 -13.01
C TYR A 68 5.60 17.65 -12.77
N THR A 69 4.71 17.11 -11.92
CA THR A 69 4.60 15.65 -11.77
C THR A 69 4.06 15.04 -13.07
N PRO A 70 4.64 13.95 -13.57
CA PRO A 70 4.20 13.33 -14.83
C PRO A 70 2.69 13.05 -14.88
N ALA A 71 2.09 12.61 -13.78
CA ALA A 71 0.66 12.30 -13.72
C ALA A 71 -0.24 13.52 -13.97
N THR A 72 0.01 14.61 -13.23
CA THR A 72 -0.84 15.82 -13.36
C THR A 72 -0.58 16.53 -14.68
N TYR A 73 0.65 16.46 -15.18
CA TYR A 73 0.98 16.98 -16.50
C TYR A 73 0.28 16.19 -17.61
N ARG A 74 0.32 14.85 -17.58
CA ARG A 74 -0.36 14.00 -18.56
C ARG A 74 -1.88 14.16 -18.54
N LEU A 75 -2.49 14.38 -17.38
CA LEU A 75 -3.92 14.74 -17.29
C LEU A 75 -4.23 16.08 -17.97
N ALA A 76 -3.37 17.09 -17.76
CA ALA A 76 -3.50 18.37 -18.45
C ALA A 76 -3.23 18.25 -19.96
N GLU A 77 -2.27 17.41 -20.36
CA GLU A 77 -1.98 17.10 -21.75
C GLU A 77 -3.16 16.41 -22.45
N ALA A 78 -3.77 15.40 -21.80
CA ALA A 78 -4.96 14.73 -22.34
C ALA A 78 -6.14 15.70 -22.52
N ALA A 79 -6.38 16.60 -21.56
CA ALA A 79 -7.40 17.63 -21.68
C ALA A 79 -7.06 18.67 -22.78
N ALA A 80 -5.77 18.95 -22.99
CA ALA A 80 -5.31 19.82 -24.06
C ALA A 80 -5.50 19.16 -25.44
N ASP A 81 -5.19 17.88 -25.57
CA ASP A 81 -5.41 17.12 -26.81
C ASP A 81 -6.91 17.07 -27.16
N GLU A 82 -7.79 16.87 -26.17
CA GLU A 82 -9.25 16.90 -26.38
C GLU A 82 -9.73 18.27 -26.86
N LEU A 83 -9.32 19.35 -26.18
CA LEU A 83 -9.67 20.71 -26.57
C LEU A 83 -9.14 21.04 -27.98
N SER A 84 -7.91 20.64 -28.29
CA SER A 84 -7.27 20.83 -29.60
C SER A 84 -8.07 20.14 -30.71
N ALA A 85 -8.46 18.88 -30.50
CA ALA A 85 -9.27 18.12 -31.45
C ALA A 85 -10.66 18.75 -31.69
N LEU A 86 -11.26 19.34 -30.64
CA LEU A 86 -12.57 20.01 -30.74
C LEU A 86 -12.48 21.35 -31.47
N ILE A 87 -11.40 22.11 -31.29
CA ILE A 87 -11.11 23.37 -32.02
C ILE A 87 -10.96 23.09 -33.52
N ASP A 88 -10.28 22.00 -33.89
CA ASP A 88 -10.07 21.60 -35.29
C ASP A 88 -11.35 21.06 -35.97
N SER A 89 -12.38 20.72 -35.20
CA SER A 89 -13.66 20.22 -35.71
C SER A 89 -14.61 21.35 -36.10
N ALA A 90 -14.86 21.48 -37.41
CA ALA A 90 -15.77 22.48 -37.97
C ALA A 90 -17.26 22.34 -37.56
N SER A 91 -17.61 21.30 -36.78
CA SER A 91 -18.98 20.99 -36.33
C SER A 91 -19.19 21.06 -34.83
N THR A 92 -18.17 21.40 -34.04
CA THR A 92 -18.29 21.47 -32.58
C THR A 92 -19.11 22.69 -32.17
N ASP A 93 -20.07 22.52 -31.26
CA ASP A 93 -20.80 23.66 -30.69
C ASP A 93 -20.00 24.37 -29.60
N THR A 94 -20.34 25.63 -29.35
CA THR A 94 -19.62 26.48 -28.38
C THR A 94 -19.68 25.91 -26.96
N ALA A 95 -20.79 25.27 -26.57
CA ALA A 95 -20.92 24.72 -25.21
C ALA A 95 -19.96 23.55 -24.97
N THR A 96 -19.73 22.71 -25.98
CA THR A 96 -18.78 21.59 -25.92
C THR A 96 -17.35 22.11 -25.86
N LEU A 97 -17.02 23.14 -26.65
CA LEU A 97 -15.71 23.81 -26.60
C LEU A 97 -15.45 24.46 -25.24
N ASP A 98 -16.44 25.15 -24.67
CA ASP A 98 -16.33 25.81 -23.37
C ASP A 98 -16.10 24.77 -22.25
N GLN A 99 -16.81 23.63 -22.29
CA GLN A 99 -16.63 22.57 -21.30
C GLN A 99 -15.22 21.96 -21.38
N ALA A 100 -14.72 21.63 -22.57
CA ALA A 100 -13.36 21.10 -22.72
C ALA A 100 -12.29 22.11 -22.28
N ALA A 101 -12.53 23.40 -22.49
CA ALA A 101 -11.65 24.46 -22.01
C ALA A 101 -11.67 24.58 -20.46
N ASP A 102 -12.85 24.47 -19.84
CA ASP A 102 -13.00 24.42 -18.39
C ASP A 102 -12.32 23.18 -17.78
N ASP A 103 -12.37 22.04 -18.46
CA ASP A 103 -11.72 20.79 -18.03
C ASP A 103 -10.19 20.92 -18.09
N LEU A 104 -9.65 21.47 -19.18
CA LEU A 104 -8.22 21.79 -19.28
C LEU A 104 -7.80 22.81 -18.22
N GLN A 105 -8.60 23.86 -17.98
CA GLN A 105 -8.30 24.86 -16.96
C GLN A 105 -8.25 24.24 -15.55
N GLN A 106 -9.17 23.31 -15.24
CA GLN A 106 -9.14 22.54 -14.00
C GLN A 106 -7.90 21.65 -13.90
N ALA A 107 -7.51 20.99 -14.99
CA ALA A 107 -6.31 20.16 -15.03
C ALA A 107 -5.02 20.99 -14.82
N ILE A 108 -4.91 22.16 -15.47
CA ILE A 108 -3.80 23.12 -15.24
C ILE A 108 -3.78 23.56 -13.77
N ALA A 109 -4.93 23.88 -13.18
CA ALA A 109 -5.02 24.27 -11.77
C ALA A 109 -4.67 23.11 -10.81
N ALA A 110 -4.80 21.86 -11.27
CA ALA A 110 -4.46 20.66 -10.52
C ALA A 110 -2.97 20.27 -10.63
N LEU A 111 -2.20 20.91 -11.53
CA LEU A 111 -0.77 20.64 -11.67
C LEU A 111 -0.03 20.71 -10.34
N ARG A 112 0.92 19.78 -10.18
CA ARG A 112 1.83 19.74 -9.02
C ARG A 112 3.24 19.90 -9.52
N ILE A 113 4.00 20.81 -8.90
CA ILE A 113 5.42 20.99 -9.23
C ILE A 113 6.13 19.66 -8.99
N GLY A 114 7.00 19.25 -9.92
CA GLY A 114 7.83 18.05 -9.87
C GLY A 114 8.90 18.13 -8.79
N ASN A 115 8.49 18.37 -7.54
CA ASN A 115 9.35 18.39 -6.37
C ASN A 115 8.97 17.23 -5.45
N ALA A 116 8.77 16.05 -6.05
CA ALA A 116 8.58 14.81 -5.31
C ALA A 116 9.65 14.72 -4.22
N SER A 117 9.23 14.43 -2.99
CA SER A 117 10.17 14.19 -1.90
C SER A 117 11.24 13.20 -2.38
N GLN A 118 12.50 13.48 -2.05
CA GLN A 118 13.59 12.56 -2.37
C GLN A 118 13.39 11.18 -1.71
N SER A 119 12.49 11.07 -0.72
CA SER A 119 12.19 9.86 0.02
C SER A 119 10.72 9.78 0.42
N LEU A 120 10.05 8.66 0.11
CA LEU A 120 8.67 8.46 0.53
C LEU A 120 8.57 8.34 2.06
N ALA A 121 9.53 7.66 2.70
CA ALA A 121 9.60 7.56 4.15
C ALA A 121 9.72 8.94 4.83
N GLN A 122 10.39 9.91 4.20
CA GLN A 122 10.44 11.29 4.73
C GLN A 122 9.11 12.02 4.52
N THR A 123 8.43 11.84 3.37
CA THR A 123 7.09 12.41 3.14
C THR A 123 6.12 12.02 4.27
N TYR A 124 6.19 10.76 4.71
CA TYR A 124 5.25 10.18 5.65
C TYR A 124 5.75 10.11 7.09
N GLU A 125 6.88 10.75 7.43
CA GLU A 125 7.55 10.59 8.74
C GLU A 125 6.67 11.00 9.93
N ASP A 126 5.78 11.98 9.74
CA ASP A 126 4.83 12.46 10.75
C ASP A 126 3.53 11.62 10.82
N TYR A 127 3.33 10.69 9.88
CA TYR A 127 2.11 9.90 9.73
C TYR A 127 2.32 8.44 10.16
N PHE A 128 3.19 7.71 9.48
CA PHE A 128 3.38 6.27 9.69
C PHE A 128 4.74 5.79 9.16
N LEU A 129 5.15 4.58 9.55
CA LEU A 129 6.29 3.92 8.90
C LEU A 129 5.95 3.56 7.45
N LEU A 130 6.93 3.64 6.56
CA LEU A 130 6.78 3.23 5.17
C LEU A 130 7.65 2.03 4.87
N GLY A 131 7.02 0.94 4.45
CA GLY A 131 7.68 -0.34 4.24
C GLY A 131 7.70 -0.84 2.80
N THR A 132 8.61 -1.76 2.55
CA THR A 132 8.63 -2.63 1.36
C THR A 132 9.00 -4.06 1.79
N ILE A 133 8.94 -5.01 0.86
CA ILE A 133 9.38 -6.39 1.11
C ILE A 133 10.90 -6.54 1.01
N PHE A 134 11.41 -7.46 1.80
CA PHE A 134 12.76 -8.01 1.67
C PHE A 134 12.68 -9.39 1.04
N GLY A 135 13.36 -9.55 -0.10
CA GLY A 135 13.57 -10.86 -0.72
C GLY A 135 14.92 -11.45 -0.33
N ASP A 136 15.99 -10.65 -0.45
CA ASP A 136 17.36 -11.05 -0.18
C ASP A 136 18.29 -9.83 -0.01
N LYS A 137 19.60 -10.07 0.15
CA LYS A 137 20.62 -9.03 0.39
C LYS A 137 20.69 -7.94 -0.70
N SER A 138 20.18 -8.20 -1.90
CA SER A 138 20.10 -7.20 -2.98
C SER A 138 19.25 -5.98 -2.60
N ASN A 139 18.31 -6.10 -1.65
CA ASN A 139 17.59 -4.97 -1.06
C ASN A 139 18.52 -3.94 -0.36
N PHE A 140 19.77 -4.29 -0.06
CA PHE A 140 20.75 -3.36 0.53
C PHE A 140 22.02 -3.20 -0.29
N ASP A 141 22.12 -3.81 -1.48
CA ASP A 141 23.27 -3.61 -2.37
C ASP A 141 23.30 -2.18 -2.90
N THR A 142 24.43 -1.49 -2.75
CA THR A 142 24.59 -0.09 -3.17
C THR A 142 24.83 0.05 -4.67
N ASN A 143 25.03 -1.06 -5.38
CA ASN A 143 25.40 -1.06 -6.80
C ASN A 143 24.25 -1.46 -7.73
N ASN A 144 23.03 -1.60 -7.20
CA ASN A 144 21.84 -1.90 -7.99
C ASN A 144 20.65 -1.02 -7.59
N ASP A 145 19.66 -0.95 -8.49
CA ASP A 145 18.49 -0.09 -8.30
C ASP A 145 17.58 -0.57 -7.18
N ARG A 146 17.47 -1.91 -6.97
CA ARG A 146 16.69 -2.49 -5.87
C ARG A 146 17.12 -1.93 -4.52
N GLY A 147 18.43 -1.95 -4.25
CA GLY A 147 18.99 -1.44 -3.01
C GLY A 147 19.01 0.09 -2.96
N ALA A 148 19.20 0.77 -4.09
CA ALA A 148 19.05 2.23 -4.16
C ALA A 148 17.64 2.68 -3.74
N LEU A 149 16.59 2.10 -4.33
CA LEU A 149 15.20 2.44 -4.03
C LEU A 149 14.79 1.99 -2.62
N THR A 150 15.18 0.78 -2.19
CA THR A 150 14.92 0.31 -0.82
C THR A 150 15.45 1.33 0.20
N ARG A 151 16.71 1.76 0.03
CA ARG A 151 17.36 2.69 0.95
C ARG A 151 16.86 4.13 0.87
N ALA A 152 16.42 4.56 -0.31
CA ALA A 152 15.95 5.92 -0.53
C ALA A 152 14.53 6.12 0.02
N HIS A 153 13.64 5.13 -0.11
CA HIS A 153 12.20 5.38 0.08
C HIS A 153 11.58 4.72 1.31
N PHE A 154 12.23 3.77 2.00
CA PHE A 154 11.58 2.97 3.04
C PHE A 154 12.34 3.00 4.38
N ASN A 155 11.64 2.71 5.47
CA ASN A 155 12.19 2.61 6.84
C ASN A 155 11.69 1.37 7.62
N SER A 156 10.91 0.50 6.95
CA SER A 156 10.42 -0.77 7.47
C SER A 156 10.54 -1.86 6.41
N LEU A 157 10.75 -3.10 6.84
CA LEU A 157 10.82 -4.26 5.96
C LEU A 157 9.90 -5.38 6.44
N THR A 158 9.29 -6.08 5.49
CA THR A 158 8.59 -7.36 5.73
C THR A 158 9.28 -8.46 4.93
N ALA A 159 9.50 -9.62 5.52
CA ALA A 159 9.97 -10.78 4.76
C ALA A 159 8.90 -11.22 3.74
N GLU A 160 9.20 -11.20 2.44
CA GLU A 160 8.25 -11.70 1.43
C GLU A 160 7.93 -13.19 1.66
N ASN A 161 8.98 -13.95 1.97
CA ASN A 161 8.88 -15.39 2.22
C ASN A 161 9.74 -15.87 3.38
N CYS A 162 10.92 -15.30 3.63
CA CYS A 162 11.93 -15.93 4.48
C CYS A 162 11.56 -16.06 5.97
N MET A 163 10.45 -15.47 6.44
CA MET A 163 9.92 -15.67 7.80
C MET A 163 8.61 -16.49 7.84
N LYS A 164 8.15 -17.04 6.71
CA LYS A 164 7.01 -17.95 6.68
C LYS A 164 7.34 -19.29 7.36
N PRO A 165 6.36 -20.02 7.92
CA PRO A 165 6.67 -21.18 8.74
C PRO A 165 7.45 -22.30 8.05
N ASP A 166 7.19 -22.55 6.76
CA ASP A 166 7.93 -23.56 5.98
C ASP A 166 9.36 -23.13 5.58
N GLN A 167 9.70 -21.84 5.73
CA GLN A 167 11.06 -21.33 5.56
C GLN A 167 11.84 -21.44 6.89
N LEU A 168 11.18 -21.20 8.02
CA LEU A 168 11.83 -21.22 9.33
C LEU A 168 11.95 -22.63 9.93
N SER A 169 11.11 -23.57 9.50
CA SER A 169 11.10 -24.94 10.03
C SER A 169 10.59 -25.96 9.01
N SER A 170 10.98 -27.21 9.18
CA SER A 170 10.54 -28.34 8.34
C SER A 170 10.21 -29.56 9.20
N GLY A 171 9.42 -30.50 8.66
CA GLY A 171 9.05 -31.73 9.34
C GLY A 171 7.65 -32.23 8.96
N GLY A 172 7.42 -33.54 9.11
CA GLY A 172 6.14 -34.18 8.82
C GLY A 172 5.22 -34.24 10.05
N ALA A 173 3.94 -34.54 9.82
CA ALA A 173 2.99 -34.76 10.90
C ALA A 173 3.44 -35.89 11.85
N GLY A 174 3.35 -35.66 13.16
CA GLY A 174 3.71 -36.64 14.18
C GLY A 174 5.22 -36.76 14.47
N THR A 175 6.06 -35.88 13.92
CA THR A 175 7.48 -35.77 14.26
C THR A 175 7.78 -34.42 14.92
N GLU A 176 8.85 -34.30 15.70
CA GLU A 176 9.37 -32.99 16.11
C GLU A 176 10.00 -32.28 14.91
N GLY A 177 9.79 -30.97 14.81
CA GLY A 177 10.30 -30.15 13.71
C GLY A 177 11.80 -29.90 13.75
N ALA A 178 12.38 -29.60 12.59
CA ALA A 178 13.75 -29.13 12.44
C ALA A 178 13.75 -27.63 12.05
N PHE A 179 14.27 -26.78 12.93
CA PHE A 179 14.42 -25.35 12.66
C PHE A 179 15.60 -25.07 11.71
N MET A 180 15.38 -24.16 10.76
CA MET A 180 16.35 -23.71 9.77
C MET A 180 17.09 -22.43 10.20
N ILE A 181 16.68 -21.85 11.33
CA ILE A 181 17.30 -20.71 12.02
C ILE A 181 18.11 -21.17 13.25
N GLY A 182 18.99 -20.31 13.75
CA GLY A 182 19.79 -20.52 14.97
C GLY A 182 21.28 -20.21 14.79
N GLU A 183 22.03 -20.15 15.89
CA GLU A 183 23.43 -19.65 15.95
C GLU A 183 24.39 -20.27 14.92
N SER A 184 24.15 -21.52 14.50
CA SER A 184 25.00 -22.24 13.53
C SER A 184 24.43 -22.31 12.11
N LYS A 185 23.35 -21.59 11.83
CA LYS A 185 22.65 -21.57 10.55
C LYS A 185 22.86 -20.23 9.86
N SER A 186 22.95 -20.26 8.53
CA SER A 186 22.85 -19.07 7.69
C SER A 186 21.47 -19.09 7.08
N HIS A 187 20.64 -18.10 7.41
CA HIS A 187 19.26 -18.01 6.92
C HIS A 187 18.95 -16.61 6.38
N THR A 188 18.13 -16.51 5.34
CA THR A 188 17.77 -15.22 4.74
C THR A 188 16.99 -14.32 5.71
N ALA A 189 16.29 -14.90 6.69
CA ALA A 189 15.64 -14.13 7.76
C ALA A 189 16.64 -13.48 8.73
N ASP A 190 17.77 -14.14 8.99
CA ASP A 190 18.87 -13.57 9.78
C ASP A 190 19.56 -12.45 9.01
N ASP A 191 19.72 -12.60 7.69
CA ASP A 191 20.23 -11.55 6.81
C ASP A 191 19.32 -10.31 6.82
N LEU A 192 18.00 -10.50 6.74
CA LEU A 192 17.00 -9.44 6.88
C LEU A 192 17.17 -8.70 8.21
N ALA A 193 17.13 -9.42 9.33
CA ALA A 193 17.18 -8.81 10.65
C ALA A 193 18.52 -8.10 10.91
N SER A 194 19.64 -8.68 10.48
CA SER A 194 20.97 -8.06 10.58
C SER A 194 21.06 -6.78 9.77
N LEU A 195 20.68 -6.82 8.49
CA LEU A 195 20.74 -5.64 7.61
C LEU A 195 19.79 -4.55 8.09
N ALA A 196 18.61 -4.90 8.58
CA ALA A 196 17.69 -3.95 9.18
C ALA A 196 18.30 -3.29 10.42
N GLN A 197 18.92 -4.07 11.31
CA GLN A 197 19.61 -3.56 12.49
C GLN A 197 20.75 -2.60 12.14
N GLU A 198 21.60 -2.99 11.18
CA GLU A 198 22.76 -2.21 10.74
C GLU A 198 22.36 -0.87 10.11
N ASN A 199 21.20 -0.82 9.46
CA ASN A 199 20.75 0.35 8.70
C ASN A 199 19.60 1.13 9.37
N GLY A 200 19.17 0.72 10.58
CA GLY A 200 18.13 1.43 11.34
C GLY A 200 16.71 1.22 10.83
N TYR A 201 16.41 0.07 10.21
CA TYR A 201 15.08 -0.30 9.74
C TYR A 201 14.35 -1.10 10.82
N THR A 202 13.04 -0.98 10.83
CA THR A 202 12.18 -1.93 11.56
C THR A 202 11.87 -3.14 10.70
N VAL A 203 11.63 -4.28 11.35
CA VAL A 203 11.14 -5.50 10.70
C VAL A 203 9.76 -5.84 11.23
N HIS A 204 8.90 -6.24 10.29
CA HIS A 204 7.64 -6.90 10.55
C HIS A 204 7.80 -8.40 10.30
N GLY A 205 7.58 -9.18 11.34
CA GLY A 205 7.61 -10.62 11.24
C GLY A 205 6.34 -11.15 10.56
N HIS A 206 6.50 -11.83 9.44
CA HIS A 206 5.41 -12.39 8.66
C HIS A 206 5.77 -13.84 8.29
N VAL A 207 5.15 -14.86 8.87
CA VAL A 207 4.01 -14.93 9.81
C VAL A 207 4.18 -16.16 10.70
N LEU A 208 3.64 -16.16 11.92
CA LEU A 208 3.74 -17.30 12.84
C LEU A 208 2.75 -18.44 12.55
N VAL A 209 1.48 -18.13 12.29
CA VAL A 209 0.40 -19.12 12.09
C VAL A 209 -0.34 -18.81 10.80
N TRP A 210 -0.26 -19.72 9.83
CA TRP A 210 -0.99 -19.61 8.58
C TRP A 210 -1.52 -20.97 8.12
N HIS A 211 -2.61 -20.96 7.34
CA HIS A 211 -3.17 -22.16 6.75
C HIS A 211 -2.33 -22.65 5.55
N SER A 212 -1.59 -21.73 4.92
CA SER A 212 -0.65 -21.98 3.83
C SER A 212 0.81 -22.00 4.32
N GLN A 213 1.72 -22.47 3.46
CA GLN A 213 3.19 -22.44 3.64
C GLN A 213 3.66 -22.82 5.06
N SER A 214 3.06 -23.88 5.61
CA SER A 214 3.31 -24.34 6.97
C SER A 214 3.71 -25.80 7.01
N PRO A 215 4.77 -26.17 7.75
CA PRO A 215 5.23 -27.54 7.80
C PRO A 215 4.27 -28.38 8.65
N ALA A 216 3.96 -29.58 8.16
CA ALA A 216 2.94 -30.46 8.74
C ALA A 216 3.26 -30.93 10.17
N TRP A 217 4.51 -30.81 10.65
CA TRP A 217 4.82 -31.14 12.03
C TRP A 217 4.10 -30.23 13.03
N VAL A 218 3.83 -28.97 12.68
CA VAL A 218 3.25 -28.01 13.62
C VAL A 218 1.75 -28.25 13.79
N ASN A 219 1.03 -28.42 12.67
CA ASN A 219 -0.44 -28.46 12.65
C ASN A 219 -1.02 -29.78 12.10
N GLY A 220 -0.18 -30.75 11.75
CA GLY A 220 -0.58 -32.03 11.16
C GLY A 220 -0.78 -32.03 9.66
N GLY A 221 -0.87 -30.87 9.01
CA GLY A 221 -1.30 -30.75 7.61
C GLY A 221 -2.75 -31.25 7.39
N LEU A 222 -3.28 -31.06 6.18
CA LEU A 222 -4.66 -31.45 5.86
C LEU A 222 -4.89 -32.97 5.90
N ALA A 223 -3.83 -33.75 5.65
CA ALA A 223 -3.89 -35.21 5.63
C ALA A 223 -3.60 -35.88 6.98
N GLY A 224 -3.12 -35.14 8.00
CA GLY A 224 -2.74 -35.72 9.29
C GLY A 224 -3.86 -35.71 10.33
N GLU A 225 -3.68 -36.48 11.39
CA GLU A 225 -4.63 -36.66 12.51
C GLU A 225 -4.07 -36.05 13.82
N THR A 226 -3.36 -34.93 13.71
CA THR A 226 -2.81 -34.23 14.89
C THR A 226 -3.96 -33.77 15.79
N THR A 227 -3.82 -33.99 17.10
CA THR A 227 -4.82 -33.57 18.09
C THR A 227 -4.64 -32.11 18.48
N ARG A 228 -5.67 -31.51 19.06
CA ARG A 228 -5.65 -30.16 19.62
C ARG A 228 -4.48 -29.93 20.58
N GLU A 229 -4.30 -30.83 21.56
CA GLU A 229 -3.22 -30.75 22.55
C GLU A 229 -1.83 -30.82 21.89
N GLN A 230 -1.66 -31.70 20.91
CA GLN A 230 -0.39 -31.84 20.19
C GLN A 230 -0.10 -30.60 19.33
N ALA A 231 -1.10 -30.09 18.60
CA ALA A 231 -0.96 -28.88 17.79
C ALA A 231 -0.65 -27.66 18.66
N LYS A 232 -1.30 -27.52 19.82
CA LYS A 232 -0.99 -26.46 20.79
C LYS A 232 0.43 -26.55 21.33
N THR A 233 0.89 -27.76 21.68
CA THR A 233 2.27 -27.99 22.14
C THR A 233 3.29 -27.63 21.04
N ASN A 234 3.03 -28.06 19.81
CA ASN A 234 3.92 -27.77 18.67
C ASN A 234 3.91 -26.29 18.30
N MET A 235 2.75 -25.64 18.37
CA MET A 235 2.59 -24.19 18.18
C MET A 235 3.40 -23.42 19.21
N GLU A 236 3.33 -23.78 20.50
CA GLU A 236 4.13 -23.15 21.54
C GLU A 236 5.62 -23.30 21.28
N LEU A 237 6.09 -24.51 20.95
CA LEU A 237 7.49 -24.74 20.61
C LEU A 237 7.94 -23.90 19.40
N TYR A 238 7.14 -23.86 18.35
CA TYR A 238 7.43 -23.10 17.14
C TYR A 238 7.47 -21.59 17.41
N ILE A 239 6.38 -21.02 17.97
CA ILE A 239 6.28 -19.58 18.26
C ILE A 239 7.41 -19.15 19.17
N LYS A 240 7.62 -19.86 20.29
CA LYS A 240 8.69 -19.56 21.25
C LYS A 240 10.05 -19.51 20.54
N THR A 241 10.39 -20.57 19.81
CA THR A 241 11.71 -20.68 19.16
C THR A 241 11.94 -19.56 18.15
N VAL A 242 10.92 -19.23 17.34
CA VAL A 242 11.02 -18.19 16.32
C VAL A 242 11.14 -16.80 16.94
N VAL A 243 10.23 -16.42 17.85
CA VAL A 243 10.24 -15.05 18.40
C VAL A 243 11.44 -14.84 19.32
N GLU A 244 11.79 -15.81 20.18
CA GLU A 244 12.98 -15.70 21.04
C GLU A 244 14.27 -15.62 20.21
N HIS A 245 14.35 -16.32 19.07
CA HIS A 245 15.50 -16.24 18.17
C HIS A 245 15.71 -14.81 17.67
N PHE A 246 14.66 -14.15 17.16
CA PHE A 246 14.80 -12.79 16.64
C PHE A 246 14.94 -11.75 17.76
N ASP A 247 14.19 -11.87 18.86
CA ASP A 247 14.26 -10.92 19.98
C ASP A 247 15.63 -10.98 20.69
N THR A 248 16.23 -12.16 20.81
CA THR A 248 17.54 -12.34 21.46
C THR A 248 18.69 -11.89 20.56
N ASN A 249 18.67 -12.29 19.29
CA ASN A 249 19.81 -12.05 18.39
C ASN A 249 19.75 -10.67 17.71
N TYR A 250 18.55 -10.11 17.54
CA TYR A 250 18.32 -8.82 16.88
C TYR A 250 17.38 -7.93 17.72
N PRO A 251 17.78 -7.59 18.96
CA PRO A 251 16.90 -6.93 19.91
C PRO A 251 16.37 -5.59 19.36
N GLY A 252 15.05 -5.43 19.41
CA GLY A 252 14.34 -4.22 18.99
C GLY A 252 14.16 -4.05 17.47
N VAL A 253 14.59 -5.03 16.66
CA VAL A 253 14.49 -4.97 15.19
C VAL A 253 13.12 -5.45 14.72
N VAL A 254 12.71 -6.64 15.15
CA VAL A 254 11.36 -7.13 14.87
C VAL A 254 10.39 -6.46 15.84
N THR A 255 9.64 -5.48 15.34
CA THR A 255 8.80 -4.61 16.19
C THR A 255 7.34 -5.05 16.23
N SER A 256 6.94 -5.90 15.27
CA SER A 256 5.58 -6.41 15.14
C SER A 256 5.57 -7.78 14.46
N TRP A 257 4.55 -8.57 14.75
CA TRP A 257 4.30 -9.88 14.14
C TRP A 257 2.88 -9.98 13.62
N ASP A 258 2.72 -10.49 12.40
CA ASP A 258 1.51 -11.19 12.01
C ASP A 258 1.50 -12.54 12.72
N VAL A 259 0.66 -12.64 13.75
CA VAL A 259 0.56 -13.87 14.54
C VAL A 259 -0.28 -14.89 13.78
N VAL A 260 -1.45 -14.48 13.28
CA VAL A 260 -2.35 -15.32 12.50
C VAL A 260 -2.68 -14.61 11.19
N ASN A 261 -2.49 -15.32 10.07
CA ASN A 261 -2.79 -14.82 8.72
C ASN A 261 -3.99 -15.55 8.10
N GLU A 262 -4.89 -14.80 7.47
CA GLU A 262 -5.94 -15.29 6.56
C GLU A 262 -6.80 -16.44 7.10
N ALA A 263 -7.24 -16.32 8.35
CA ALA A 263 -8.08 -17.32 8.99
C ALA A 263 -9.54 -17.27 8.50
N LEU A 264 -10.02 -16.08 8.13
CA LEU A 264 -11.38 -15.87 7.62
C LEU A 264 -11.51 -16.34 6.17
N VAL A 265 -12.70 -16.82 5.81
CA VAL A 265 -13.06 -17.18 4.43
C VAL A 265 -13.21 -15.94 3.55
N ASP A 266 -13.22 -16.18 2.24
CA ASP A 266 -13.32 -15.13 1.23
C ASP A 266 -14.79 -14.83 0.85
N GLY A 267 -14.99 -13.72 0.12
CA GLY A 267 -16.30 -13.37 -0.45
C GLY A 267 -17.31 -12.86 0.59
N VAL A 268 -16.86 -12.37 1.74
CA VAL A 268 -17.73 -11.86 2.80
C VAL A 268 -17.97 -10.36 2.64
N ASN A 269 -18.87 -10.01 1.72
CA ASN A 269 -19.15 -8.60 1.39
C ASN A 269 -19.89 -7.85 2.51
N THR A 270 -20.85 -8.48 3.17
CA THR A 270 -21.63 -7.89 4.28
C THR A 270 -21.95 -8.94 5.32
N VAL A 271 -22.20 -8.52 6.56
CA VAL A 271 -22.64 -9.40 7.66
C VAL A 271 -23.71 -8.72 8.51
N SER A 272 -24.56 -9.53 9.16
CA SER A 272 -25.50 -9.02 10.16
C SER A 272 -24.78 -8.53 11.42
N ALA A 273 -25.40 -7.63 12.18
CA ALA A 273 -24.81 -7.13 13.44
C ALA A 273 -24.56 -8.25 14.46
N SER A 274 -25.36 -9.32 14.43
CA SER A 274 -25.25 -10.50 15.30
C SER A 274 -24.42 -11.64 14.69
N ALA A 275 -23.71 -11.41 13.58
CA ALA A 275 -22.84 -12.42 13.01
C ALA A 275 -21.74 -12.79 14.02
N ASP A 276 -21.52 -14.09 14.16
CA ASP A 276 -20.39 -14.67 14.88
C ASP A 276 -19.29 -14.99 13.87
N TRP A 277 -18.10 -14.45 14.10
CA TRP A 277 -16.94 -14.56 13.22
C TRP A 277 -16.45 -16.01 13.08
N ARG A 278 -16.74 -16.88 14.05
CA ARG A 278 -16.39 -18.31 14.00
C ARG A 278 -17.02 -19.05 12.84
N ASN A 279 -18.22 -18.62 12.42
CA ASN A 279 -18.93 -19.20 11.28
C ASN A 279 -18.33 -18.82 9.91
N PHE A 280 -17.26 -18.03 9.90
CA PHE A 280 -16.61 -17.53 8.70
C PHE A 280 -15.11 -17.85 8.70
N LEU A 281 -14.70 -18.89 9.42
CA LEU A 281 -13.33 -19.39 9.41
C LEU A 281 -13.14 -20.44 8.31
N ARG A 282 -11.91 -20.50 7.78
CA ARG A 282 -11.48 -21.63 6.94
C ARG A 282 -11.56 -22.92 7.75
N GLU A 283 -12.35 -23.87 7.27
CA GLU A 283 -12.63 -25.12 8.00
C GLU A 283 -11.58 -26.21 7.69
N SER A 284 -11.85 -27.46 8.07
CA SER A 284 -10.89 -28.57 8.12
C SER A 284 -10.29 -28.98 6.77
N ASP A 285 -10.94 -28.65 5.65
CA ASP A 285 -10.43 -28.90 4.29
C ASP A 285 -9.56 -27.75 3.76
N GLN A 286 -9.57 -26.59 4.44
CA GLN A 286 -8.85 -25.38 4.07
C GLN A 286 -7.74 -25.02 5.07
N SER A 287 -7.89 -25.40 6.34
CA SER A 287 -6.99 -25.05 7.44
C SER A 287 -6.64 -26.27 8.30
N ALA A 288 -5.36 -26.67 8.26
CA ALA A 288 -4.85 -27.75 9.12
C ALA A 288 -4.90 -27.37 10.61
N TRP A 289 -4.86 -26.08 10.94
CA TRP A 289 -5.04 -25.60 12.31
C TRP A 289 -6.45 -25.84 12.82
N TYR A 290 -7.47 -25.45 12.03
CA TYR A 290 -8.87 -25.70 12.35
C TYR A 290 -9.13 -27.21 12.48
N LYS A 291 -8.59 -28.02 11.54
CA LYS A 291 -8.68 -29.48 11.61
C LYS A 291 -8.09 -30.04 12.90
N ALA A 292 -6.85 -29.67 13.24
CA ALA A 292 -6.19 -30.18 14.42
C ALA A 292 -6.90 -29.76 15.72
N TYR A 293 -7.38 -28.53 15.81
CA TYR A 293 -8.15 -28.05 16.97
C TYR A 293 -9.56 -28.64 17.04
N SER A 294 -10.09 -29.18 15.94
CA SER A 294 -11.31 -29.99 15.91
C SER A 294 -11.10 -31.40 16.47
N ASN A 295 -9.86 -31.91 16.45
CA ASN A 295 -9.53 -33.26 16.86
C ASN A 295 -9.30 -33.35 18.38
N GLY A 296 -10.16 -34.12 19.05
CA GLY A 296 -10.04 -34.38 20.49
C GLY A 296 -10.60 -33.28 21.38
N MET A 297 -11.52 -32.45 20.85
CA MET A 297 -12.19 -31.40 21.61
C MET A 297 -13.00 -31.96 22.79
N ALA A 298 -12.90 -31.30 23.93
CA ALA A 298 -13.80 -31.44 25.06
C ALA A 298 -15.09 -30.62 24.86
N GLU A 299 -16.11 -30.93 25.66
CA GLU A 299 -17.36 -30.15 25.68
C GLU A 299 -17.08 -28.68 26.04
N GLY A 300 -17.53 -27.76 25.19
CA GLY A 300 -17.36 -26.31 25.38
C GLY A 300 -16.10 -25.71 24.75
N GLU A 301 -15.23 -26.52 24.14
CA GLU A 301 -14.15 -26.01 23.29
C GLU A 301 -14.68 -25.66 21.89
N ASP A 302 -13.95 -24.84 21.15
CA ASP A 302 -14.23 -24.51 19.75
C ASP A 302 -12.96 -24.62 18.90
N PRO A 303 -13.02 -25.02 17.62
CA PRO A 303 -11.82 -25.09 16.78
C PRO A 303 -11.14 -23.73 16.64
N SER A 304 -11.88 -22.62 16.67
CA SER A 304 -11.34 -21.25 16.59
C SER A 304 -10.38 -20.87 17.71
N ASP A 305 -10.34 -21.65 18.80
CA ASP A 305 -9.44 -21.41 19.94
C ASP A 305 -7.96 -21.40 19.53
N TYR A 306 -7.58 -22.00 18.38
CA TYR A 306 -6.19 -21.95 17.88
C TYR A 306 -5.71 -20.51 17.67
N ILE A 307 -6.62 -19.59 17.32
CA ILE A 307 -6.29 -18.19 17.11
C ILE A 307 -5.95 -17.55 18.44
N TYR A 308 -6.81 -17.72 19.45
CA TYR A 308 -6.56 -17.20 20.79
C TYR A 308 -5.27 -17.76 21.38
N ASP A 309 -5.06 -19.08 21.28
CA ASP A 309 -3.85 -19.74 21.76
C ASP A 309 -2.60 -19.21 21.05
N ALA A 310 -2.62 -19.01 19.73
CA ALA A 310 -1.49 -18.44 19.00
C ALA A 310 -1.08 -17.06 19.53
N PHE A 311 -2.05 -16.16 19.74
CA PHE A 311 -1.78 -14.84 20.28
C PHE A 311 -1.30 -14.87 21.74
N VAL A 312 -1.91 -15.71 22.59
CA VAL A 312 -1.47 -15.83 23.99
C VAL A 312 -0.04 -16.36 24.07
N LEU A 313 0.29 -17.33 23.23
CA LEU A 313 1.64 -17.87 23.13
C LEU A 313 2.62 -16.83 22.60
N ALA A 314 2.29 -16.08 21.55
CA ALA A 314 3.15 -15.00 21.05
C ALA A 314 3.38 -13.93 22.14
N ARG A 315 2.32 -13.45 22.79
CA ARG A 315 2.39 -12.46 23.87
C ARG A 315 3.25 -12.89 25.05
N LYS A 316 3.32 -14.20 25.32
CA LYS A 316 4.15 -14.77 26.39
C LYS A 316 5.65 -14.67 26.10
N TYR A 317 6.05 -14.66 24.82
CA TYR A 317 7.45 -14.79 24.42
C TYR A 317 8.04 -13.57 23.71
N THR A 318 7.22 -12.59 23.31
CA THR A 318 7.70 -11.34 22.72
C THR A 318 6.94 -10.11 23.21
N ASP A 319 7.64 -8.98 23.26
CA ASP A 319 7.07 -7.66 23.51
C ASP A 319 6.68 -6.91 22.21
N ALA A 320 6.97 -7.49 21.04
CA ALA A 320 6.55 -6.96 19.76
C ALA A 320 5.02 -6.81 19.66
N LYS A 321 4.56 -5.89 18.81
CA LYS A 321 3.14 -5.69 18.57
C LYS A 321 2.51 -6.87 17.82
N LEU A 322 1.33 -7.31 18.24
CA LEU A 322 0.70 -8.51 17.69
C LEU A 322 -0.49 -8.18 16.79
N PHE A 323 -0.45 -8.68 15.56
CA PHE A 323 -1.44 -8.42 14.52
C PHE A 323 -2.15 -9.68 14.03
N TYR A 324 -3.44 -9.53 13.73
CA TYR A 324 -4.15 -10.41 12.81
C TYR A 324 -4.06 -9.82 11.40
N ASN A 325 -3.65 -10.57 10.39
CA ASN A 325 -3.48 -10.06 9.02
C ASN A 325 -4.38 -10.80 8.03
N ASP A 326 -4.99 -10.08 7.09
CA ASP A 326 -5.86 -10.67 6.07
C ASP A 326 -6.01 -9.77 4.83
N PHE A 327 -6.35 -10.37 3.69
CA PHE A 327 -6.75 -9.66 2.48
C PHE A 327 -8.27 -9.45 2.41
N ASN A 328 -8.70 -8.65 1.43
CA ASN A 328 -10.08 -8.25 1.22
C ASN A 328 -10.70 -7.46 2.39
N MET A 329 -9.89 -6.80 3.22
CA MET A 329 -10.38 -5.98 4.33
C MET A 329 -11.13 -4.71 3.89
N TYR A 330 -11.10 -4.34 2.60
CA TYR A 330 -12.01 -3.33 2.03
C TYR A 330 -13.47 -3.82 1.98
N GLN A 331 -13.71 -5.14 2.08
CA GLN A 331 -15.06 -5.69 2.19
C GLN A 331 -15.60 -5.43 3.60
N ASP A 332 -16.75 -4.77 3.65
CA ASP A 332 -17.40 -4.36 4.91
C ASP A 332 -17.66 -5.56 5.83
N GLY A 333 -18.13 -6.67 5.26
CA GLY A 333 -18.37 -7.90 6.01
C GLY A 333 -17.10 -8.46 6.64
N LYS A 334 -16.04 -8.69 5.84
CA LYS A 334 -14.80 -9.30 6.30
C LYS A 334 -14.07 -8.45 7.36
N SER A 335 -13.97 -7.14 7.16
CA SER A 335 -13.38 -6.23 8.17
C SER A 335 -14.17 -6.20 9.48
N LYS A 336 -15.51 -6.22 9.44
CA LYS A 336 -16.35 -6.33 10.65
C LYS A 336 -16.14 -7.63 11.40
N LEU A 337 -15.94 -8.75 10.70
CA LEU A 337 -15.67 -10.03 11.34
C LEU A 337 -14.31 -10.04 12.05
N ALA A 338 -13.26 -9.49 11.40
CA ALA A 338 -11.96 -9.34 12.03
C ALA A 338 -12.02 -8.43 13.27
N ALA A 339 -12.75 -7.31 13.18
CA ALA A 339 -12.99 -6.40 14.30
C ALA A 339 -13.74 -7.08 15.47
N LYS A 340 -14.76 -7.90 15.17
CA LYS A 340 -15.48 -8.70 16.17
C LYS A 340 -14.58 -9.72 16.86
N MET A 341 -13.77 -10.43 16.09
CA MET A 341 -12.78 -11.37 16.62
C MET A 341 -11.80 -10.66 17.55
N ALA A 342 -11.18 -9.56 17.11
CA ALA A 342 -10.25 -8.80 17.93
C ALA A 342 -10.90 -8.29 19.23
N THR A 343 -12.12 -7.76 19.15
CA THR A 343 -12.87 -7.31 20.33
C THR A 343 -13.06 -8.44 21.33
N GLU A 344 -13.60 -9.57 20.89
CA GLU A 344 -13.91 -10.71 21.76
C GLU A 344 -12.65 -11.32 22.38
N LEU A 345 -11.61 -11.54 21.58
CA LEU A 345 -10.37 -12.15 22.06
C LEU A 345 -9.62 -11.21 23.02
N ASN A 346 -9.67 -9.89 22.80
CA ASN A 346 -9.12 -8.90 23.72
C ASN A 346 -9.89 -8.85 25.05
N GLU A 347 -11.22 -8.94 25.02
CA GLU A 347 -12.05 -9.01 26.24
C GLU A 347 -11.75 -10.27 27.05
N LYS A 348 -11.69 -11.43 26.38
CA LYS A 348 -11.29 -12.70 27.01
C LYS A 348 -9.91 -12.59 27.65
N TYR A 349 -8.93 -12.09 26.90
CA TYR A 349 -7.56 -11.93 27.39
C TYR A 349 -7.49 -11.01 28.61
N LYS A 350 -8.17 -9.86 28.58
CA LYS A 350 -8.20 -8.93 29.72
C LYS A 350 -8.83 -9.56 30.97
N SER A 351 -9.80 -10.46 30.81
CA SER A 351 -10.37 -11.20 31.93
C SER A 351 -9.41 -12.23 32.51
N GLU A 352 -8.61 -12.89 31.68
CA GLU A 352 -7.65 -13.93 32.10
C GLU A 352 -6.32 -13.34 32.62
N TYR A 353 -5.91 -12.19 32.08
CA TYR A 353 -4.63 -11.52 32.35
C TYR A 353 -4.85 -10.04 32.69
N PRO A 354 -5.56 -9.72 33.80
CA PRO A 354 -5.93 -8.33 34.14
C PRO A 354 -4.75 -7.40 34.44
N ASP A 355 -3.57 -7.96 34.70
CA ASP A 355 -2.35 -7.22 35.02
C ASP A 355 -1.51 -6.85 33.79
N ASP A 356 -1.75 -7.45 32.62
CA ASP A 356 -1.10 -7.02 31.37
C ASP A 356 -1.86 -5.81 30.80
N PRO A 357 -1.23 -4.62 30.71
CA PRO A 357 -1.90 -3.42 30.22
C PRO A 357 -2.12 -3.44 28.69
N ARG A 358 -1.53 -4.40 27.97
CA ARG A 358 -1.60 -4.49 26.51
C ARG A 358 -2.86 -5.24 26.07
N LYS A 359 -3.29 -4.97 24.84
CA LYS A 359 -4.27 -5.82 24.15
C LYS A 359 -3.59 -7.10 23.69
N LEU A 360 -4.36 -8.18 23.56
CA LEU A 360 -3.85 -9.42 22.99
C LEU A 360 -3.56 -9.24 21.50
N ILE A 361 -4.59 -8.83 20.77
CA ILE A 361 -4.51 -8.37 19.38
C ILE A 361 -4.44 -6.85 19.45
N GLU A 362 -3.27 -6.29 19.13
CA GLU A 362 -3.02 -4.85 19.19
C GLU A 362 -3.40 -4.15 17.89
N GLY A 363 -3.45 -4.88 16.78
CA GLY A 363 -3.90 -4.34 15.51
C GLY A 363 -4.39 -5.38 14.52
N ILE A 364 -4.96 -4.89 13.42
CA ILE A 364 -5.38 -5.68 12.28
C ILE A 364 -4.66 -5.17 11.03
N GLY A 365 -3.98 -6.08 10.35
CA GLY A 365 -3.35 -5.87 9.05
C GLY A 365 -4.37 -5.98 7.92
N MET A 366 -4.41 -4.96 7.08
CA MET A 366 -5.08 -4.95 5.79
C MET A 366 -4.02 -5.21 4.71
N GLN A 367 -3.93 -6.44 4.20
CA GLN A 367 -2.96 -6.76 3.14
C GLN A 367 -3.07 -5.78 1.98
N SER A 368 -4.30 -5.44 1.57
CA SER A 368 -4.58 -4.42 0.55
C SER A 368 -4.06 -4.78 -0.85
N HIS A 369 -4.08 -6.07 -1.15
CA HIS A 369 -4.06 -6.61 -2.51
C HIS A 369 -5.33 -6.23 -3.27
N ASN A 370 -5.29 -5.06 -3.91
CA ASN A 370 -6.48 -4.34 -4.34
C ASN A 370 -6.49 -4.10 -5.86
N TYR A 371 -7.62 -3.68 -6.39
CA TYR A 371 -7.86 -3.48 -7.83
C TYR A 371 -8.30 -2.05 -8.10
N ILE A 372 -7.62 -1.35 -9.00
CA ILE A 372 -7.95 0.05 -9.30
C ILE A 372 -9.38 0.23 -9.83
N MET A 373 -9.96 -0.84 -10.39
CA MET A 373 -11.29 -0.86 -10.97
C MET A 373 -12.41 -1.11 -9.93
N ASP A 374 -12.17 -2.00 -8.94
CA ASP A 374 -13.23 -2.54 -8.07
C ASP A 374 -13.04 -2.27 -6.57
N THR A 375 -11.94 -1.62 -6.18
CA THR A 375 -11.67 -1.27 -4.77
C THR A 375 -11.54 0.24 -4.61
N PRO A 376 -12.66 0.99 -4.61
CA PRO A 376 -12.63 2.44 -4.40
C PRO A 376 -12.10 2.78 -3.01
N ALA A 377 -11.44 3.94 -2.87
CA ALA A 377 -10.86 4.38 -1.60
C ALA A 377 -11.87 4.44 -0.46
N LEU A 378 -13.15 4.76 -0.76
CA LEU A 378 -14.24 4.73 0.21
C LEU A 378 -14.42 3.34 0.86
N SER A 379 -14.27 2.24 0.11
CA SER A 379 -14.37 0.89 0.66
C SER A 379 -13.19 0.57 1.58
N VAL A 380 -11.99 1.03 1.23
CA VAL A 380 -10.80 0.92 2.09
C VAL A 380 -10.99 1.73 3.38
N GLU A 381 -11.46 2.98 3.27
CA GLU A 381 -11.77 3.83 4.41
C GLU A 381 -12.82 3.18 5.33
N ASN A 382 -13.86 2.55 4.78
CA ASN A 382 -14.85 1.82 5.57
C ASN A 382 -14.23 0.61 6.31
N GLY A 383 -13.30 -0.11 5.67
CA GLY A 383 -12.52 -1.18 6.31
C GLY A 383 -11.71 -0.66 7.49
N ILE A 384 -11.00 0.45 7.31
CA ILE A 384 -10.24 1.15 8.37
C ILE A 384 -11.16 1.55 9.53
N LYS A 385 -12.31 2.17 9.24
CA LYS A 385 -13.31 2.55 10.26
C LYS A 385 -13.84 1.35 11.04
N ASN A 386 -14.12 0.23 10.35
CA ASN A 386 -14.58 -1.00 11.00
C ASN A 386 -13.53 -1.55 11.98
N ILE A 387 -12.25 -1.50 11.61
CA ILE A 387 -11.14 -1.95 12.47
C ILE A 387 -10.95 -1.02 13.67
N ILE A 388 -10.89 0.30 13.45
CA ILE A 388 -10.72 1.29 14.53
C ILE A 388 -11.86 1.20 15.56
N ALA A 389 -13.07 0.82 15.13
CA ALA A 389 -14.19 0.62 16.04
C ALA A 389 -13.99 -0.51 17.06
N ALA A 390 -13.04 -1.45 16.82
CA ALA A 390 -12.61 -2.45 17.79
C ALA A 390 -11.52 -1.96 18.75
N ASP A 391 -11.16 -0.66 18.70
CA ASP A 391 -10.09 -0.06 19.51
C ASP A 391 -8.75 -0.78 19.30
N VAL A 392 -8.40 -1.10 18.05
CA VAL A 392 -7.09 -1.68 17.69
C VAL A 392 -6.46 -0.86 16.57
N ASP A 393 -5.14 -0.95 16.44
CA ASP A 393 -4.40 -0.24 15.40
C ASP A 393 -4.59 -0.90 14.03
N VAL A 394 -4.29 -0.16 12.97
CA VAL A 394 -4.34 -0.61 11.58
C VAL A 394 -2.93 -0.66 11.02
N VAL A 395 -2.64 -1.66 10.20
CA VAL A 395 -1.46 -1.67 9.33
C VAL A 395 -1.92 -1.95 7.91
N ILE A 396 -1.45 -1.17 6.94
CA ILE A 396 -1.57 -1.53 5.53
C ILE A 396 -0.33 -2.37 5.21
N SER A 397 -0.49 -3.69 5.13
CA SER A 397 0.63 -4.64 5.29
C SER A 397 1.28 -5.08 3.98
N GLU A 398 0.55 -5.10 2.86
CA GLU A 398 0.97 -5.74 1.61
C GLU A 398 0.44 -4.99 0.36
N LEU A 399 0.47 -3.66 0.37
CA LEU A 399 -0.17 -2.82 -0.64
C LEU A 399 0.43 -3.06 -2.05
N ASP A 400 -0.45 -3.45 -2.96
CA ASP A 400 -0.24 -3.43 -4.40
C ASP A 400 -1.59 -3.22 -5.12
N LEU A 401 -1.61 -2.43 -6.21
CA LEU A 401 -2.85 -2.02 -6.89
C LEU A 401 -2.91 -2.57 -8.32
N PHE A 402 -3.61 -3.68 -8.50
CA PHE A 402 -3.71 -4.40 -9.76
C PHE A 402 -4.52 -3.63 -10.82
N CYS A 403 -3.98 -3.55 -12.03
CA CYS A 403 -4.61 -2.91 -13.20
C CYS A 403 -5.57 -3.82 -13.99
N TRP A 404 -5.72 -5.08 -13.59
CA TRP A 404 -6.66 -6.04 -14.19
C TRP A 404 -7.36 -6.88 -13.12
N PHE A 405 -8.55 -7.41 -13.42
CA PHE A 405 -9.31 -8.25 -12.50
C PHE A 405 -8.63 -9.61 -12.33
N PRO A 406 -8.86 -10.30 -11.21
CA PRO A 406 -8.30 -11.64 -11.04
C PRO A 406 -8.95 -12.66 -12.00
N TRP A 407 -10.13 -12.38 -12.54
CA TRP A 407 -10.89 -13.28 -13.44
C TRP A 407 -10.86 -12.88 -14.92
N ASN A 408 -10.47 -11.65 -15.27
CA ASN A 408 -10.24 -11.27 -16.67
C ASN A 408 -8.78 -11.53 -17.13
N ALA A 409 -7.96 -12.02 -16.20
CA ALA A 409 -6.62 -12.58 -16.35
C ALA A 409 -5.54 -11.62 -16.86
N GLU A 410 -4.38 -11.71 -16.21
CA GLU A 410 -3.14 -11.05 -16.58
C GLU A 410 -2.84 -11.18 -18.09
N PRO A 411 -2.30 -10.13 -18.73
CA PRO A 411 -1.67 -10.24 -20.04
C PRO A 411 -0.63 -11.37 -20.04
N THR A 412 -0.59 -12.18 -21.10
CA THR A 412 0.20 -13.43 -21.13
C THR A 412 1.71 -13.24 -21.12
N ALA A 413 2.18 -12.01 -21.37
CA ALA A 413 3.57 -11.62 -21.27
C ALA A 413 3.66 -10.31 -20.48
N TYR A 414 4.71 -10.21 -19.68
CA TYR A 414 5.01 -8.97 -18.98
C TYR A 414 5.30 -7.84 -19.97
N MET A 415 4.74 -6.67 -19.71
CA MET A 415 4.99 -5.42 -20.41
C MET A 415 4.74 -4.25 -19.44
N ASP A 416 5.62 -3.25 -19.44
CA ASP A 416 5.38 -2.00 -18.68
C ASP A 416 4.16 -1.28 -19.26
N LEU A 417 3.40 -0.55 -18.43
CA LEU A 417 2.19 0.14 -18.88
C LEU A 417 2.47 1.12 -20.02
N LYS A 418 3.57 1.88 -19.93
CA LYS A 418 4.04 2.82 -20.97
C LYS A 418 4.28 2.19 -22.34
N ASP A 419 4.47 0.87 -22.41
CA ASP A 419 4.78 0.14 -23.65
C ASP A 419 3.54 -0.53 -24.26
N ARG A 420 2.38 -0.46 -23.60
CA ARG A 420 1.15 -1.17 -24.04
C ARG A 420 0.33 -0.32 -25.00
N GLY A 421 0.12 -0.84 -26.21
CA GLY A 421 -0.89 -0.34 -27.15
C GLY A 421 -2.30 -0.84 -26.83
N GLU A 422 -3.26 -0.52 -27.71
CA GLU A 422 -4.68 -0.87 -27.57
C GLU A 422 -4.89 -2.39 -27.47
N GLU A 423 -4.18 -3.17 -28.28
CA GLU A 423 -4.23 -4.62 -28.26
C GLU A 423 -3.67 -5.25 -26.98
N ASP A 424 -2.73 -4.56 -26.31
CA ASP A 424 -1.98 -5.07 -25.17
C ASP A 424 -2.69 -4.82 -23.82
N ILE A 425 -3.75 -4.02 -23.82
CA ILE A 425 -4.58 -3.74 -22.63
C ILE A 425 -5.87 -4.58 -22.57
N ILE A 426 -6.12 -5.40 -23.58
CA ILE A 426 -7.24 -6.34 -23.63
C ILE A 426 -6.94 -7.57 -22.75
N GLY A 427 -7.84 -7.85 -21.79
CA GLY A 427 -7.70 -8.99 -20.88
C GLY A 427 -7.65 -10.34 -21.61
N SER A 428 -6.90 -11.30 -21.04
CA SER A 428 -6.67 -12.59 -21.70
C SER A 428 -7.84 -13.58 -21.51
N GLN A 429 -8.66 -13.40 -20.46
CA GLN A 429 -9.81 -14.27 -20.13
C GLN A 429 -11.09 -13.48 -19.79
N GLY A 430 -12.20 -14.20 -19.64
CA GLY A 430 -13.53 -13.62 -19.42
C GLY A 430 -14.34 -13.39 -20.69
N SER A 431 -15.53 -12.82 -20.52
CA SER A 431 -16.43 -12.37 -21.59
C SER A 431 -15.82 -11.22 -22.39
N SER A 432 -16.37 -10.94 -23.58
CA SER A 432 -15.91 -9.83 -24.41
C SER A 432 -15.95 -8.48 -23.68
N THR A 433 -16.94 -8.25 -22.82
CA THR A 433 -17.01 -7.01 -22.02
C THR A 433 -15.92 -6.95 -20.95
N GLU A 434 -15.64 -8.07 -20.27
CA GLU A 434 -14.61 -8.12 -19.21
C GLU A 434 -13.19 -7.97 -19.78
N LYS A 435 -12.94 -8.54 -20.96
CA LYS A 435 -11.66 -8.39 -21.67
C LYS A 435 -11.43 -6.96 -22.14
N ASN A 436 -12.47 -6.33 -22.68
CA ASN A 436 -12.42 -4.97 -23.21
C ASN A 436 -12.79 -3.93 -22.14
N TYR A 437 -12.54 -4.21 -20.85
CA TYR A 437 -12.92 -3.31 -19.76
C TYR A 437 -12.40 -1.88 -20.00
N TRP A 438 -11.09 -1.75 -20.26
CA TRP A 438 -10.44 -0.45 -20.49
C TRP A 438 -10.92 0.21 -21.79
N ILE A 439 -10.94 -0.52 -22.90
CA ILE A 439 -11.44 -0.05 -24.20
C ILE A 439 -12.89 0.48 -24.10
N THR A 440 -13.74 -0.23 -23.36
CA THR A 440 -15.16 0.17 -23.15
C THR A 440 -15.29 1.46 -22.34
N LYS A 441 -14.23 1.84 -21.60
CA LYS A 441 -14.14 3.10 -20.85
C LYS A 441 -13.45 4.22 -21.63
N GLY A 442 -13.11 3.99 -22.91
CA GLY A 442 -12.39 4.96 -23.72
C GLY A 442 -10.88 4.97 -23.49
N ILE A 443 -10.36 4.03 -22.69
CA ILE A 443 -8.92 3.91 -22.46
C ILE A 443 -8.30 3.05 -23.55
N THR A 444 -7.30 3.58 -24.25
CA THR A 444 -6.73 3.03 -25.50
C THR A 444 -5.29 2.54 -25.38
N ASN A 445 -4.60 2.82 -24.28
CA ASN A 445 -3.21 2.40 -24.07
C ASN A 445 -2.90 2.25 -22.56
N GLY A 446 -1.73 1.70 -22.24
CA GLY A 446 -1.36 1.48 -20.84
C GLY A 446 -0.96 2.76 -20.08
N THR A 447 -0.49 3.80 -20.75
CA THR A 447 -0.16 5.09 -20.11
C THR A 447 -1.40 5.72 -19.45
N GLU A 448 -2.57 5.62 -20.11
CA GLU A 448 -3.85 6.06 -19.52
C GLU A 448 -4.26 5.20 -18.31
N ILE A 449 -3.99 3.89 -18.32
CA ILE A 449 -4.19 3.02 -17.15
C ILE A 449 -3.26 3.44 -16.00
N GLU A 450 -2.03 3.84 -16.31
CA GLU A 450 -1.05 4.32 -15.33
C GLU A 450 -1.55 5.57 -14.59
N ILE A 451 -2.21 6.49 -15.30
CA ILE A 451 -2.86 7.67 -14.71
C ILE A 451 -3.97 7.25 -13.74
N VAL A 452 -4.87 6.35 -14.14
CA VAL A 452 -5.95 5.83 -13.27
C VAL A 452 -5.37 5.14 -12.02
N GLN A 453 -4.28 4.40 -12.19
CA GLN A 453 -3.59 3.77 -11.06
C GLN A 453 -3.00 4.82 -10.11
N ALA A 454 -2.39 5.88 -10.65
CA ALA A 454 -1.83 6.97 -9.85
C ALA A 454 -2.89 7.71 -9.06
N GLU A 455 -4.02 8.04 -9.68
CA GLU A 455 -5.18 8.64 -8.99
C GLU A 455 -5.66 7.75 -7.83
N ARG A 456 -5.80 6.43 -8.06
CA ARG A 456 -6.23 5.52 -7.00
C ARG A 456 -5.21 5.42 -5.86
N TYR A 457 -3.91 5.44 -6.15
CA TYR A 457 -2.88 5.51 -5.12
C TYR A 457 -2.98 6.80 -4.30
N ALA A 458 -3.13 7.95 -4.95
CA ALA A 458 -3.33 9.24 -4.28
C ALA A 458 -4.58 9.23 -3.38
N GLU A 459 -5.71 8.70 -3.87
CA GLU A 459 -6.93 8.57 -3.06
C GLU A 459 -6.70 7.69 -1.82
N TYR A 460 -5.96 6.59 -1.94
CA TYR A 460 -5.64 5.70 -0.82
C TYR A 460 -4.74 6.40 0.21
N PHE A 461 -3.69 7.09 -0.24
CA PHE A 461 -2.77 7.76 0.66
C PHE A 461 -3.39 8.98 1.36
N LYS A 462 -4.31 9.70 0.69
CA LYS A 462 -5.17 10.70 1.36
C LYS A 462 -5.97 10.08 2.51
N VAL A 463 -6.62 8.95 2.27
CA VAL A 463 -7.32 8.20 3.32
C VAL A 463 -6.34 7.78 4.43
N TYR A 464 -5.18 7.22 4.09
CA TYR A 464 -4.22 6.80 5.12
C TYR A 464 -3.71 7.97 5.98
N MET A 465 -3.51 9.15 5.38
CA MET A 465 -3.13 10.36 6.11
C MET A 465 -4.24 10.83 7.05
N ASP A 466 -5.51 10.80 6.60
CA ASP A 466 -6.67 11.19 7.43
C ASP A 466 -6.82 10.30 8.68
N TYR A 467 -6.38 9.04 8.60
CA TYR A 467 -6.43 8.07 9.71
C TYR A 467 -5.06 7.74 10.30
N ALA A 468 -4.03 8.56 10.06
CA ALA A 468 -2.66 8.26 10.47
C ALA A 468 -2.48 8.07 11.98
N GLU A 469 -3.35 8.64 12.82
CA GLU A 469 -3.32 8.41 14.27
C GLU A 469 -3.59 6.94 14.65
N HIS A 470 -4.17 6.16 13.75
CA HIS A 470 -4.53 4.76 13.91
C HIS A 470 -3.72 3.81 13.02
N ILE A 471 -2.90 4.33 12.09
CA ILE A 471 -2.12 3.52 11.16
C ILE A 471 -0.65 3.51 11.61
N ASP A 472 -0.12 2.33 11.93
CA ASP A 472 1.28 2.23 12.35
C ASP A 472 2.25 2.25 11.14
N ARG A 473 1.85 1.60 10.05
CA ARG A 473 2.69 1.35 8.89
C ARG A 473 1.87 1.18 7.61
N VAL A 474 2.41 1.67 6.50
CA VAL A 474 2.01 1.31 5.14
C VAL A 474 3.17 0.63 4.43
N THR A 475 3.00 -0.63 4.03
CA THR A 475 4.01 -1.43 3.33
C THR A 475 3.55 -1.75 1.92
N PHE A 476 4.42 -1.52 0.94
CA PHE A 476 4.26 -1.97 -0.44
C PHE A 476 4.74 -3.41 -0.60
N TRP A 477 3.98 -4.26 -1.31
CA TRP A 477 4.34 -5.67 -1.54
C TRP A 477 5.25 -5.86 -2.76
N GLY A 478 6.32 -5.06 -2.80
CA GLY A 478 7.27 -5.05 -3.92
C GLY A 478 7.96 -3.71 -4.08
N LEU A 479 8.79 -3.64 -5.11
CA LEU A 479 9.39 -2.40 -5.59
C LEU A 479 8.92 -2.11 -7.01
N ASN A 480 9.31 -2.92 -7.99
CA ASN A 480 8.86 -2.74 -9.37
C ASN A 480 7.81 -3.76 -9.79
N ASP A 481 7.13 -3.45 -10.89
CA ASP A 481 6.08 -4.28 -11.47
C ASP A 481 6.58 -5.69 -11.82
N GLN A 482 7.77 -5.82 -12.42
CA GLN A 482 8.27 -7.12 -12.89
C GLN A 482 8.59 -8.10 -11.76
N GLN A 483 9.01 -7.61 -10.60
CA GLN A 483 9.38 -8.44 -9.45
C GLN A 483 8.21 -8.77 -8.52
N ASN A 484 7.06 -8.12 -8.70
CA ASN A 484 5.88 -8.40 -7.89
C ASN A 484 5.32 -9.82 -8.20
N TRP A 485 4.77 -10.48 -7.18
CA TRP A 485 4.17 -11.82 -7.29
C TRP A 485 3.03 -11.92 -8.32
N ARG A 486 2.45 -10.77 -8.68
CA ARG A 486 1.43 -10.55 -9.70
C ARG A 486 1.93 -9.58 -10.77
N SER A 487 3.14 -9.81 -11.27
CA SER A 487 3.80 -8.92 -12.24
C SER A 487 2.98 -8.62 -13.49
N GLY A 488 2.12 -9.54 -13.93
CA GLY A 488 1.18 -9.30 -15.03
C GLY A 488 0.13 -8.20 -14.75
N HIS A 489 -0.01 -7.75 -13.51
CA HIS A 489 -0.96 -6.72 -13.12
C HIS A 489 -0.39 -5.30 -13.02
N ASN A 490 0.90 -5.11 -13.30
CA ASN A 490 1.62 -3.83 -13.18
C ASN A 490 1.30 -3.03 -11.90
N PRO A 491 1.41 -3.61 -10.69
CA PRO A 491 0.73 -3.04 -9.53
C PRO A 491 1.54 -2.05 -8.68
N MET A 492 2.81 -1.87 -8.97
CA MET A 492 3.78 -1.15 -8.14
C MET A 492 4.05 0.28 -8.62
N LEU A 493 4.93 1.00 -7.93
CA LEU A 493 5.27 2.40 -8.21
C LEU A 493 6.38 2.58 -9.26
N TRP A 494 7.10 1.52 -9.62
CA TRP A 494 8.21 1.56 -10.57
C TRP A 494 8.05 0.53 -11.69
N ASN A 495 8.49 0.90 -12.89
CA ASN A 495 8.54 0.04 -14.08
C ASN A 495 9.64 -1.01 -13.97
N SER A 496 9.66 -1.98 -14.90
CA SER A 496 10.67 -3.05 -14.93
C SER A 496 12.12 -2.54 -15.01
N ASP A 497 12.32 -1.41 -15.66
CA ASP A 497 13.60 -0.71 -15.79
C ASP A 497 13.93 0.22 -14.62
N TRP A 498 13.16 0.14 -13.52
CA TRP A 498 13.29 0.95 -12.30
C TRP A 498 12.95 2.43 -12.46
N THR A 499 12.44 2.85 -13.62
CA THR A 499 11.91 4.22 -13.78
C THR A 499 10.62 4.39 -12.98
N PRO A 500 10.40 5.55 -12.35
CA PRO A 500 9.18 5.81 -11.60
C PRO A 500 7.96 5.88 -12.54
N LYS A 501 6.84 5.35 -12.08
CA LYS A 501 5.51 5.52 -12.70
C LYS A 501 4.83 6.76 -12.13
N ASP A 502 3.73 7.21 -12.74
CA ASP A 502 2.86 8.25 -12.18
C ASP A 502 2.45 7.96 -10.74
N ALA A 503 2.23 6.68 -10.43
CA ALA A 503 1.91 6.21 -9.09
C ALA A 503 2.95 6.63 -8.03
N PHE A 504 4.25 6.63 -8.36
CA PHE A 504 5.29 7.09 -7.44
C PHE A 504 5.09 8.58 -7.07
N PHE A 505 4.81 9.42 -8.06
CA PHE A 505 4.62 10.85 -7.85
C PHE A 505 3.32 11.14 -7.10
N ALA A 506 2.24 10.43 -7.44
CA ALA A 506 0.98 10.50 -6.72
C ALA A 506 1.10 10.04 -5.27
N VAL A 507 1.90 9.02 -4.97
CA VAL A 507 2.19 8.64 -3.57
C VAL A 507 3.13 9.65 -2.90
N SER A 508 3.98 10.35 -3.63
CA SER A 508 4.89 11.34 -3.03
C SER A 508 4.19 12.64 -2.61
N ASP A 509 3.07 12.96 -3.25
CA ASP A 509 2.23 14.15 -3.02
C ASP A 509 0.74 13.82 -3.32
N PRO A 510 0.05 13.12 -2.40
CA PRO A 510 -1.26 12.50 -2.64
C PRO A 510 -2.45 13.44 -2.74
#